data_AF-A0A1Y3VAE8-F1
#
_entry.id   AF-A0A1Y3VAE8-F1
#
_cell.length_a   1.000
_cell.length_b   1.000
_cell.length_c   1.000
_cell.angle_alpha   90.00
_cell.angle_beta   90.00
_cell.angle_gamma   90.00
#
_symmetry.space_group_name_H-M   'P 1'
#
loop_
_entity.id
_entity.type
_entity.pdbx_description
1 polymer ?
#
loop_
_entity_poly.entity_id
_entity_poly.type
_entity_poly.pdbx_seq_one_letter_code
_entity_poly.pdbx_strand_id
1 'polypeptide(L)'
;MQELAFLLYNSGDIERAYNYINYAINDAIKFNIGKHFPFILRVLPTIVHSYEQKMKDKERQQTVMLWCIAVLLLFLCVGLVTIYAQKREIAKANRRQSAANRNLVSLNENLRRVNMQQSEMNEKLVESNRLKEIYVGYYMDICSDCIDSANRYRVSLNRIARNRGTKALLEELQTGSIIDDRIQAFYDDFDAAFLHIFPHFVEQFNELIVPEKRKFPKPGKLLNTELRVFALIRLGITDSNKIAKFLRYSVSTIYNCRVRMRNAAIDSRDNFEQQVMRLGLPTEEPPVRA
;
A
#
# COMPACT_ATOMS: atom_id res chain seq x y z
N MET A 1 -34.93 97.15 14.44
CA MET A 1 -34.40 95.86 14.96
C MET A 1 -35.48 95.03 15.65
N GLN A 2 -36.23 95.56 16.62
CA GLN A 2 -37.22 94.79 17.41
C GLN A 2 -38.46 94.36 16.59
N GLU A 3 -39.03 95.24 15.78
CA GLU A 3 -40.12 94.88 14.85
C GLU A 3 -39.65 93.89 13.77
N LEU A 4 -38.37 93.97 13.37
CA LEU A 4 -37.76 93.05 12.43
C LEU A 4 -37.61 91.64 13.03
N ALA A 5 -37.23 91.53 14.30
CA ALA A 5 -37.18 90.24 15.02
C ALA A 5 -38.58 89.59 15.11
N PHE A 6 -39.64 90.37 15.31
CA PHE A 6 -41.02 89.88 15.33
C PHE A 6 -41.52 89.46 13.94
N LEU A 7 -41.21 90.22 12.89
CA LEU A 7 -41.54 89.85 11.50
C LEU A 7 -40.81 88.56 11.08
N LEU A 8 -39.53 88.42 11.45
CA LEU A 8 -38.74 87.21 11.18
C LEU A 8 -39.24 85.98 11.95
N TYR A 9 -39.75 86.18 13.16
CA TYR A 9 -40.43 85.13 13.91
C TYR A 9 -41.70 84.66 13.19
N ASN A 10 -42.55 85.59 12.75
CA ASN A 10 -43.78 85.27 12.00
C ASN A 10 -43.51 84.64 10.63
N SER A 11 -42.35 84.91 10.01
CA SER A 11 -41.92 84.24 8.78
C SER A 11 -41.24 82.87 9.02
N GLY A 12 -41.19 82.39 10.26
CA GLY A 12 -40.66 81.06 10.62
C GLY A 12 -39.14 80.98 10.81
N ASP A 13 -38.41 82.09 10.67
CA ASP A 13 -36.95 82.16 10.85
C ASP A 13 -36.59 82.46 12.30
N ILE A 14 -36.88 81.48 13.16
CA ILE A 14 -36.75 81.55 14.63
C ILE A 14 -35.31 81.84 15.07
N GLU A 15 -34.30 81.37 14.32
CA GLU A 15 -32.87 81.51 14.66
C GLU A 15 -32.37 82.94 14.43
N ARG A 16 -32.73 83.54 13.28
CA ARG A 16 -32.44 84.96 13.06
C ARG A 16 -33.26 85.86 13.97
N ALA A 17 -34.54 85.56 14.21
CA ALA A 17 -35.38 86.30 15.14
C ALA A 17 -34.77 86.34 16.56
N TYR A 18 -34.27 85.20 17.06
CA TYR A 18 -33.57 85.08 18.35
C TYR A 18 -32.28 85.91 18.40
N ASN A 19 -31.47 85.88 17.34
CA ASN A 19 -30.25 86.67 17.28
C ASN A 19 -30.55 88.18 17.28
N TYR A 20 -31.50 88.63 16.46
CA TYR A 20 -31.84 90.05 16.36
C TYR A 20 -32.50 90.60 17.63
N ILE A 21 -33.33 89.82 18.34
CA ILE A 21 -33.89 90.28 19.61
C ILE A 21 -32.81 90.37 20.70
N ASN A 22 -31.84 89.44 20.72
CA ASN A 22 -30.69 89.52 21.64
C ASN A 22 -29.74 90.67 21.33
N TYR A 23 -29.49 90.98 20.06
CA TYR A 23 -28.75 92.19 19.67
C TYR A 23 -29.49 93.46 20.11
N ALA A 24 -30.81 93.53 19.89
CA ALA A 24 -31.62 94.68 20.29
C ALA A 24 -31.69 94.86 21.82
N ILE A 25 -31.63 93.76 22.60
CA ILE A 25 -31.52 93.78 24.06
C ILE A 25 -30.16 94.32 24.49
N ASN A 26 -29.08 93.79 23.92
CA ASN A 26 -27.73 94.21 24.26
C ASN A 26 -27.49 95.70 23.96
N ASP A 27 -28.05 96.21 22.87
CA ASP A 27 -28.01 97.65 22.55
C ASP A 27 -28.87 98.47 23.53
N ALA A 28 -30.07 98.00 23.90
CA ALA A 28 -30.93 98.68 24.86
C ALA A 28 -30.32 98.79 26.27
N ILE A 29 -29.60 97.74 26.71
CA ILE A 29 -28.86 97.71 27.99
C ILE A 29 -27.68 98.69 27.96
N LYS A 30 -26.93 98.76 26.84
CA LYS A 30 -25.76 99.64 26.71
C LYS A 30 -26.10 101.13 26.68
N PHE A 31 -27.24 101.51 26.10
CA PHE A 31 -27.61 102.91 25.88
C PHE A 31 -28.68 103.46 26.85
N ASN A 32 -29.10 102.69 27.87
CA ASN A 32 -30.08 103.06 28.91
C ASN A 32 -31.39 103.70 28.35
N ILE A 33 -31.92 103.15 27.26
CA ILE A 33 -33.08 103.69 26.54
C ILE A 33 -34.37 103.06 27.09
N GLY A 34 -34.97 103.69 28.11
CA GLY A 34 -36.17 103.19 28.80
C GLY A 34 -37.46 103.09 27.97
N LYS A 35 -37.53 103.70 26.77
CA LYS A 35 -38.80 103.80 26.00
C LYS A 35 -39.16 102.55 25.18
N HIS A 36 -38.23 101.62 24.92
CA HIS A 36 -38.46 100.42 24.10
C HIS A 36 -38.51 99.11 24.90
N PHE A 37 -38.33 99.18 26.22
CA PHE A 37 -38.23 98.03 27.11
C PHE A 37 -39.52 97.18 27.24
N PRO A 38 -40.74 97.77 27.27
CA PRO A 38 -41.98 96.99 27.45
C PRO A 38 -42.29 96.04 26.29
N PHE A 39 -41.96 96.42 25.06
CA PHE A 39 -42.21 95.60 23.86
C PHE A 39 -41.27 94.39 23.81
N ILE A 40 -39.99 94.59 24.13
CA ILE A 40 -38.98 93.54 24.21
C ILE A 40 -39.39 92.48 25.24
N LEU A 41 -39.77 92.89 26.45
CA LEU A 41 -40.17 91.98 27.53
C LEU A 41 -41.40 91.12 27.18
N ARG A 42 -42.27 91.61 26.29
CA ARG A 42 -43.47 90.87 25.85
C ARG A 42 -43.18 89.83 24.77
N VAL A 43 -42.28 90.12 23.83
CA VAL A 43 -42.02 89.27 22.66
C VAL A 43 -40.87 88.29 22.89
N LEU A 44 -39.92 88.64 23.76
CA LEU A 44 -38.76 87.82 24.12
C LEU A 44 -39.10 86.40 24.59
N PRO A 45 -39.99 86.18 25.58
CA PRO A 45 -40.25 84.83 26.08
C PRO A 45 -40.78 83.90 24.99
N THR A 46 -41.57 84.41 24.04
CA THR A 46 -42.11 83.62 22.92
C THR A 46 -41.02 83.21 21.93
N ILE A 47 -40.12 84.14 21.55
CA ILE A 47 -39.01 83.86 20.62
C ILE A 47 -37.98 82.93 21.26
N VAL A 48 -37.62 83.16 22.52
CA VAL A 48 -36.70 82.30 23.29
C VAL A 48 -37.29 80.90 23.42
N HIS A 49 -38.56 80.78 23.80
CA HIS A 49 -39.21 79.47 23.96
C HIS A 49 -39.29 78.69 22.65
N SER A 50 -39.63 79.35 21.54
CA SER A 50 -39.65 78.71 20.22
C SER A 50 -38.25 78.30 19.73
N TYR A 51 -37.22 79.08 20.07
CA TYR A 51 -35.82 78.73 19.78
C TYR A 51 -35.35 77.55 20.63
N GLU A 52 -35.64 77.54 21.93
CA GLU A 52 -35.36 76.40 22.82
C GLU A 52 -36.07 75.13 22.36
N GLN A 53 -37.33 75.22 21.94
CA GLN A 53 -38.08 74.08 21.41
C GLN A 53 -37.45 73.55 20.12
N LYS A 54 -37.07 74.44 19.18
CA LYS A 54 -36.37 74.06 17.95
C LYS A 54 -35.00 73.42 18.24
N MET A 55 -34.29 73.87 19.28
CA MET A 55 -33.04 73.23 19.72
C MET A 55 -33.28 71.86 20.33
N LYS A 56 -34.30 71.69 21.19
CA LYS A 56 -34.68 70.38 21.73
C LYS A 56 -35.12 69.39 20.65
N ASP A 57 -35.82 69.86 19.62
CA ASP A 57 -36.21 69.01 18.48
C ASP A 57 -34.98 68.59 17.66
N LYS A 58 -34.02 69.49 17.42
CA LYS A 58 -32.74 69.16 16.78
C LYS A 58 -31.92 68.16 17.61
N GLU A 59 -31.81 68.37 18.92
CA GLU A 59 -31.13 67.44 19.84
C GLU A 59 -31.81 66.07 19.85
N ARG A 60 -33.15 66.04 19.85
CA ARG A 60 -33.93 64.79 19.76
C ARG A 60 -33.70 64.08 18.44
N GLN A 61 -33.70 64.79 17.31
CA GLN A 61 -33.41 64.22 15.99
C GLN A 61 -31.99 63.64 15.91
N GLN A 62 -30.99 64.37 16.42
CA GLN A 62 -29.60 63.88 16.49
C GLN A 62 -29.50 62.64 17.37
N THR A 63 -30.16 62.64 18.53
CA THR A 63 -30.18 61.49 19.44
C THR A 63 -30.83 60.26 18.79
N VAL A 64 -31.97 60.43 18.10
CA VAL A 64 -32.63 59.34 17.35
C VAL A 64 -31.73 58.84 16.22
N MET A 65 -31.08 59.72 15.47
CA MET A 65 -30.14 59.32 14.41
C MET A 65 -28.94 58.55 14.96
N LEU A 66 -28.40 58.95 16.11
CA LEU A 66 -27.34 58.21 16.81
C LEU A 66 -27.81 56.81 17.24
N TRP A 67 -29.02 56.68 17.79
CA TRP A 67 -29.60 55.38 18.11
C TRP A 67 -29.79 54.51 16.86
N CYS A 68 -30.27 55.06 15.76
CA CYS A 68 -30.41 54.34 14.49
C CYS A 68 -29.05 53.83 13.98
N ILE A 69 -27.99 54.66 14.03
CA ILE A 69 -26.63 54.26 13.64
C ILE A 69 -26.10 53.17 14.57
N ALA A 70 -26.30 53.30 15.89
CA ALA A 70 -25.86 52.30 16.86
C ALA A 70 -26.54 50.94 16.63
N VAL A 71 -27.84 50.94 16.36
CA VAL A 71 -28.60 49.71 16.01
C VAL A 71 -28.10 49.11 14.70
N LEU A 72 -27.84 49.94 13.68
CA LEU A 72 -27.32 49.46 12.39
C LEU A 72 -25.92 48.83 12.55
N LEU A 73 -25.04 49.44 13.34
CA LEU A 73 -23.73 48.89 13.67
C LEU A 73 -23.83 47.58 14.45
N LEU A 74 -24.78 47.47 15.38
CA LEU A 74 -25.03 46.23 16.11
C LEU A 74 -25.43 45.09 15.16
N PHE A 75 -26.35 45.34 14.22
CA PHE A 75 -26.74 44.36 13.21
C PHE A 75 -25.55 43.95 12.32
N LEU A 76 -24.72 44.90 11.91
CA LEU A 76 -23.50 44.62 11.15
C LEU A 76 -22.55 43.71 11.95
N CYS A 77 -22.30 44.02 13.22
CA CYS A 77 -21.46 43.21 14.11
C CYS A 77 -22.00 41.77 14.24
N VAL A 78 -23.31 41.60 14.46
CA VAL A 78 -23.94 40.27 14.53
C VAL A 78 -23.79 39.51 13.22
N GLY A 79 -24.01 40.18 12.08
CA GLY A 79 -23.79 39.61 10.75
C GLY A 79 -22.35 39.12 10.54
N LEU A 80 -21.36 39.92 10.93
CA LEU A 80 -19.95 39.51 10.85
C LEU A 80 -19.67 38.31 11.75
N VAL A 81 -20.09 38.34 13.02
CA VAL A 81 -19.86 37.23 13.97
C VAL A 81 -20.44 35.91 13.46
N THR A 82 -21.67 35.94 12.93
CA THR A 82 -22.31 34.74 12.37
C THR A 82 -21.57 34.20 11.14
N ILE A 83 -21.11 35.06 10.22
CA ILE A 83 -20.30 34.65 9.05
C ILE A 83 -18.98 34.01 9.49
N TYR A 84 -18.28 34.61 10.47
CA TYR A 84 -17.03 34.05 10.99
C TYR A 84 -17.24 32.69 11.67
N ALA A 85 -18.33 32.55 12.44
CA ALA A 85 -18.69 31.28 13.07
C ALA A 85 -18.99 30.19 12.03
N GLN A 86 -19.79 30.50 11.00
CA GLN A 86 -20.14 29.56 9.93
C GLN A 86 -18.90 29.13 9.12
N LYS A 87 -18.01 30.07 8.77
CA LYS A 87 -16.75 29.74 8.08
C LYS A 87 -15.88 28.78 8.89
N ARG A 88 -15.85 28.93 10.22
CA ARG A 88 -15.10 28.04 11.11
C ARG A 88 -15.67 26.62 11.13
N GLU A 89 -16.99 26.47 11.12
CA GLU A 89 -17.65 25.15 11.07
C GLU A 89 -17.46 24.47 9.72
N ILE A 90 -17.60 25.19 8.61
CA ILE A 90 -17.33 24.66 7.25
C ILE A 90 -15.87 24.21 7.12
N ALA A 91 -14.92 24.99 7.66
CA ALA A 91 -13.52 24.61 7.67
C ALA A 91 -13.26 23.31 8.46
N LYS A 92 -13.96 23.10 9.59
CA LYS A 92 -13.88 21.83 10.35
C LYS A 92 -14.48 20.66 9.57
N ALA A 93 -15.64 20.86 8.94
CA ALA A 93 -16.30 19.83 8.14
C ALA A 93 -15.43 19.41 6.94
N ASN A 94 -14.88 20.37 6.21
CA ASN A 94 -13.96 20.11 5.08
C ASN A 94 -12.69 19.39 5.52
N ARG A 95 -12.13 19.73 6.70
CA ARG A 95 -10.98 19.01 7.27
C ARG A 95 -11.32 17.56 7.59
N ARG A 96 -12.49 17.30 8.21
CA ARG A 96 -12.96 15.94 8.51
C ARG A 96 -13.19 15.13 7.23
N GLN A 97 -13.83 15.72 6.24
CA GLN A 97 -14.06 15.08 4.94
C GLN A 97 -12.74 14.79 4.21
N SER A 98 -11.79 15.72 4.25
CA SER A 98 -10.46 15.52 3.65
C SER A 98 -9.69 14.41 4.36
N ALA A 99 -9.75 14.31 5.69
CA ALA A 99 -9.13 13.23 6.45
C ALA A 99 -9.77 11.87 6.13
N ALA A 100 -11.11 11.80 6.08
CA ALA A 100 -11.83 10.60 5.70
C ALA A 100 -11.48 10.16 4.26
N ASN A 101 -11.43 11.09 3.31
CA ASN A 101 -11.05 10.78 1.94
C ASN A 101 -9.61 10.26 1.82
N ARG A 102 -8.66 10.85 2.56
CA ARG A 102 -7.28 10.34 2.63
C ARG A 102 -7.23 8.91 3.16
N ASN A 103 -8.01 8.60 4.20
CA ASN A 103 -8.10 7.25 4.74
C ASN A 103 -8.73 6.26 3.75
N LEU A 104 -9.73 6.69 2.99
CA LEU A 104 -10.33 5.85 1.94
C LEU A 104 -9.34 5.57 0.81
N VAL A 105 -8.58 6.58 0.38
CA VAL A 105 -7.54 6.41 -0.65
C VAL A 105 -6.47 5.44 -0.17
N SER A 106 -5.94 5.63 1.05
CA SER A 106 -4.91 4.72 1.58
C SER A 106 -5.43 3.29 1.78
N LEU A 107 -6.67 3.13 2.22
CA LEU A 107 -7.28 1.81 2.35
C LEU A 107 -7.50 1.14 0.98
N ASN A 108 -7.91 1.90 -0.03
CA ASN A 108 -8.06 1.39 -1.40
C ASN A 108 -6.72 0.95 -1.99
N GLU A 109 -5.66 1.75 -1.80
CA GLU A 109 -4.30 1.39 -2.20
C GLU A 109 -3.83 0.11 -1.51
N ASN A 110 -4.04 -0.02 -0.20
CA ASN A 110 -3.70 -1.23 0.54
C ASN A 110 -4.49 -2.43 0.03
N LEU A 111 -5.80 -2.28 -0.22
CA LEU A 111 -6.65 -3.33 -0.75
C LEU A 111 -6.15 -3.80 -2.13
N ARG A 112 -5.78 -2.86 -3.01
CA ARG A 112 -5.21 -3.17 -4.32
C ARG A 112 -3.89 -3.93 -4.22
N ARG A 113 -2.99 -3.52 -3.32
CA ARG A 113 -1.71 -4.21 -3.08
C ARG A 113 -1.94 -5.65 -2.61
N VAL A 114 -2.80 -5.84 -1.61
CA VAL A 114 -3.12 -7.18 -1.09
C VAL A 114 -3.77 -8.05 -2.17
N ASN A 115 -4.69 -7.50 -2.96
CA ASN A 115 -5.34 -8.24 -4.04
C ASN A 115 -4.34 -8.67 -5.13
N MET A 116 -3.41 -7.79 -5.50
CA MET A 116 -2.32 -8.11 -6.42
C MET A 116 -1.42 -9.22 -5.87
N GLN A 117 -0.96 -9.11 -4.62
CA GLN A 117 -0.15 -10.13 -3.97
C GLN A 117 -0.89 -11.48 -3.87
N GLN A 118 -2.19 -11.45 -3.58
CA GLN A 118 -3.01 -12.66 -3.53
C GLN A 118 -3.15 -13.29 -4.92
N SER A 119 -3.33 -12.49 -5.97
CA SER A 119 -3.38 -12.98 -7.35
C SER A 119 -2.06 -13.62 -7.77
N GLU A 120 -0.92 -12.98 -7.49
CA GLU A 120 0.41 -13.52 -7.79
C GLU A 120 0.68 -14.83 -7.04
N MET A 121 0.29 -14.91 -5.76
CA MET A 121 0.45 -16.13 -4.98
C MET A 121 -0.47 -17.25 -5.48
N ASN A 122 -1.69 -16.92 -5.89
CA ASN A 122 -2.61 -17.88 -6.47
C ASN A 122 -2.09 -18.43 -7.82
N GLU A 123 -1.51 -17.57 -8.67
CA GLU A 123 -0.89 -17.98 -9.93
C GLU A 123 0.28 -18.96 -9.69
N LYS A 124 1.21 -18.61 -8.79
CA LYS A 124 2.30 -19.50 -8.38
C LYS A 124 1.80 -20.84 -7.82
N LEU A 125 0.70 -20.82 -7.07
CA LEU A 125 0.10 -22.02 -6.50
C LEU A 125 -0.54 -22.90 -7.57
N VAL A 126 -1.24 -22.31 -8.54
CA VAL A 126 -1.80 -23.01 -9.71
C VAL A 126 -0.69 -23.64 -10.54
N GLU A 127 0.40 -22.90 -10.79
CA GLU A 127 1.57 -23.42 -11.50
C GLU A 127 2.20 -24.61 -10.75
N SER A 128 2.42 -24.46 -9.44
CA SER A 128 2.94 -25.55 -8.58
C SER A 128 2.03 -26.78 -8.60
N ASN A 129 0.71 -26.59 -8.57
CA ASN A 129 -0.25 -27.69 -8.63
C ASN A 129 -0.24 -28.39 -9.99
N ARG A 130 -0.21 -27.63 -11.09
CA ARG A 130 -0.11 -28.18 -12.44
C ARG A 130 1.17 -29.01 -12.61
N LEU A 131 2.29 -28.51 -12.08
CA LEU A 131 3.57 -29.21 -12.09
C LEU A 131 3.49 -30.53 -11.31
N LYS A 132 2.88 -30.53 -10.12
CA LYS A 132 2.62 -31.77 -9.35
C LYS A 132 1.74 -32.77 -10.11
N GLU A 133 0.69 -32.29 -10.79
CA GLU A 133 -0.21 -33.14 -11.57
C GLU A 133 0.51 -33.82 -12.74
N ILE A 134 1.32 -33.07 -13.49
CA ILE A 134 2.18 -33.62 -14.56
C ILE A 134 3.11 -34.71 -14.00
N TYR A 135 3.68 -34.51 -12.81
CA TYR A 135 4.54 -35.52 -12.18
C TYR A 135 3.80 -36.77 -11.73
N VAL A 136 2.57 -36.64 -11.25
CA VAL A 136 1.75 -37.82 -10.94
C VAL A 136 1.50 -38.63 -12.22
N GLY A 137 1.16 -37.96 -13.34
CA GLY A 137 1.03 -38.61 -14.64
C GLY A 137 2.31 -39.34 -15.06
N TYR A 138 3.43 -38.62 -15.07
CA TYR A 138 4.74 -39.19 -15.43
C TYR A 138 5.17 -40.35 -14.51
N TYR A 139 4.89 -40.27 -13.21
CA TYR A 139 5.15 -41.38 -12.29
C TYR A 139 4.28 -42.61 -12.61
N MET A 140 3.02 -42.41 -12.97
CA MET A 140 2.15 -43.51 -13.40
C MET A 140 2.64 -44.13 -14.72
N ASP A 141 3.17 -43.33 -15.65
CA ASP A 141 3.78 -43.82 -16.89
C ASP A 141 4.99 -44.73 -16.61
N ILE A 142 5.92 -44.30 -15.74
CA ILE A 142 7.05 -45.14 -15.30
C ILE A 142 6.56 -46.44 -14.64
N CYS A 143 5.52 -46.36 -13.80
CA CYS A 143 4.95 -47.55 -13.17
C CYS A 143 4.36 -48.51 -14.21
N SER A 144 3.66 -47.98 -15.21
CA SER A 144 3.12 -48.76 -16.33
C SER A 144 4.24 -49.45 -17.11
N ASP A 145 5.29 -48.71 -17.48
CA ASP A 145 6.45 -49.23 -18.20
C ASP A 145 7.20 -50.31 -17.41
N CYS A 146 7.27 -50.16 -16.08
CA CYS A 146 7.85 -51.15 -15.19
C CYS A 146 7.03 -52.44 -15.17
N ILE A 147 5.69 -52.34 -15.07
CA ILE A 147 4.78 -53.49 -15.13
C ILE A 147 4.91 -54.21 -16.47
N ASP A 148 4.90 -53.47 -17.58
CA ASP A 148 5.06 -54.02 -18.92
C ASP A 148 6.41 -54.70 -19.09
N SER A 149 7.48 -54.09 -18.59
CA SER A 149 8.82 -54.68 -18.60
C SER A 149 8.85 -55.98 -17.78
N ALA A 150 8.23 -56.01 -16.60
CA ALA A 150 8.15 -57.22 -15.79
C ALA A 150 7.36 -58.33 -16.52
N ASN A 151 6.25 -57.99 -17.18
CA ASN A 151 5.48 -58.92 -17.97
C ASN A 151 6.26 -59.45 -19.19
N ARG A 152 6.96 -58.58 -19.93
CA ARG A 152 7.85 -58.96 -21.05
C ARG A 152 8.92 -59.97 -20.59
N TYR A 153 9.52 -59.72 -19.43
CA TYR A 153 10.51 -60.64 -18.87
C TYR A 153 9.89 -62.01 -18.54
N ARG A 154 8.74 -62.03 -17.85
CA ARG A 154 8.00 -63.28 -17.56
C ARG A 154 7.65 -64.06 -18.82
N VAL A 155 7.17 -63.37 -19.87
CA VAL A 155 6.86 -64.00 -21.17
C VAL A 155 8.11 -64.55 -21.84
N SER A 156 9.23 -63.83 -21.79
CA SER A 156 10.51 -64.29 -22.34
C SER A 156 11.00 -65.56 -21.64
N LEU A 157 10.98 -65.58 -20.30
CA LEU A 157 11.35 -66.77 -19.51
C LEU A 157 10.46 -67.97 -19.84
N ASN A 158 9.14 -67.77 -19.93
CA ASN A 158 8.21 -68.83 -20.35
C ASN A 158 8.52 -69.35 -21.77
N ARG A 159 8.88 -68.46 -22.70
CA ARG A 159 9.28 -68.86 -24.06
C ARG A 159 10.57 -69.68 -24.06
N ILE A 160 11.57 -69.29 -23.26
CA ILE A 160 12.82 -70.05 -23.12
C ILE A 160 12.54 -71.43 -22.52
N ALA A 161 11.73 -71.50 -21.46
CA ALA A 161 11.35 -72.76 -20.83
C ALA A 161 10.67 -73.72 -21.81
N ARG A 162 9.72 -73.22 -22.61
CA ARG A 162 8.98 -74.04 -23.59
C ARG A 162 9.84 -74.50 -24.77
N ASN A 163 10.72 -73.64 -25.28
CA ASN A 163 11.41 -73.89 -26.55
C ASN A 163 12.82 -74.49 -26.37
N ARG A 164 13.50 -74.17 -25.26
CA ARG A 164 14.91 -74.52 -25.01
C ARG A 164 15.10 -75.39 -23.75
N GLY A 165 14.03 -75.62 -22.98
CA GLY A 165 14.04 -76.44 -21.78
C GLY A 165 14.64 -75.76 -20.54
N THR A 166 14.62 -76.49 -19.42
CA THR A 166 14.94 -75.96 -18.08
C THR A 166 16.40 -75.53 -17.93
N LYS A 167 17.34 -76.17 -18.64
CA LYS A 167 18.76 -75.84 -18.53
C LYS A 167 19.07 -74.43 -19.06
N ALA A 168 18.54 -74.09 -20.24
CA ALA A 168 18.68 -72.76 -20.82
C ALA A 168 17.98 -71.66 -19.98
N LEU A 169 16.87 -72.00 -19.32
CA LEU A 169 16.21 -71.09 -18.38
C LEU A 169 17.09 -70.78 -17.17
N LEU A 170 17.73 -71.79 -16.57
CA LEU A 170 18.62 -71.61 -15.43
C LEU A 170 19.85 -70.77 -15.79
N GLU A 171 20.41 -70.97 -16.99
CA GLU A 171 21.50 -70.15 -17.51
C GLU A 171 21.07 -68.68 -17.58
N GLU A 172 19.92 -68.36 -18.22
CA GLU A 172 19.41 -66.99 -18.33
C GLU A 172 19.15 -66.33 -16.96
N LEU A 173 18.63 -67.09 -16.00
CA LEU A 173 18.38 -66.60 -14.64
C LEU A 173 19.68 -66.30 -13.88
N GLN A 174 20.79 -66.96 -14.22
CA GLN A 174 22.09 -66.77 -13.58
C GLN A 174 22.89 -65.63 -14.20
N THR A 175 22.74 -65.35 -15.50
CA THR A 175 23.54 -64.33 -16.20
C THR A 175 23.29 -62.90 -15.69
N GLY A 176 22.10 -62.61 -15.16
CA GLY A 176 21.78 -61.34 -14.51
C GLY A 176 21.83 -60.09 -15.40
N SER A 177 22.18 -60.19 -16.69
CA SER A 177 22.36 -59.05 -17.61
C SER A 177 21.15 -58.13 -17.70
N ILE A 178 19.94 -58.70 -17.59
CA ILE A 178 18.68 -57.96 -17.58
C ILE A 178 18.57 -57.00 -16.40
N ILE A 179 19.22 -57.31 -15.27
CA ILE A 179 19.21 -56.45 -14.09
C ILE A 179 20.04 -55.19 -14.37
N ASP A 180 21.20 -55.33 -15.01
CA ASP A 180 22.07 -54.19 -15.33
C ASP A 180 21.40 -53.25 -16.34
N ASP A 181 20.77 -53.80 -17.39
CA ASP A 181 19.99 -53.01 -18.36
C ASP A 181 18.83 -52.26 -17.67
N ARG A 182 18.14 -52.91 -16.72
CA ARG A 182 17.07 -52.26 -15.95
C ARG A 182 17.59 -51.18 -15.00
N ILE A 183 18.74 -51.38 -14.38
CA ILE A 183 19.37 -50.36 -13.54
C ILE A 183 19.72 -49.15 -14.40
N GLN A 184 20.24 -49.38 -15.61
CA GLN A 184 20.59 -48.30 -16.50
C GLN A 184 19.34 -47.53 -16.98
N ALA A 185 18.28 -48.23 -17.38
CA ALA A 185 16.99 -47.61 -17.72
C ALA A 185 16.43 -46.79 -16.55
N PHE A 186 16.44 -47.35 -15.34
CA PHE A 186 16.02 -46.65 -14.13
C PHE A 186 16.80 -45.34 -13.88
N TYR A 187 18.12 -45.35 -14.13
CA TYR A 187 18.91 -44.13 -14.02
C TYR A 187 18.59 -43.12 -15.12
N ASP A 188 18.35 -43.56 -16.34
CA ASP A 188 18.00 -42.66 -17.43
C ASP A 188 16.62 -42.01 -17.18
N ASP A 189 15.66 -42.78 -16.65
CA ASP A 189 14.34 -42.28 -16.21
C ASP A 189 14.48 -41.29 -15.04
N PHE A 190 15.26 -41.64 -14.02
CA PHE A 190 15.52 -40.74 -12.87
C PHE A 190 16.18 -39.44 -13.32
N ASP A 191 17.22 -39.52 -14.13
CA ASP A 191 17.97 -38.34 -14.59
C ASP A 191 17.05 -37.41 -15.43
N ALA A 192 16.25 -37.99 -16.32
CA ALA A 192 15.28 -37.24 -17.14
C ALA A 192 14.20 -36.57 -16.28
N ALA A 193 13.59 -37.33 -15.36
CA ALA A 193 12.59 -36.83 -14.42
C ALA A 193 13.14 -35.68 -13.60
N PHE A 194 14.32 -35.86 -13.01
CA PHE A 194 14.95 -34.89 -12.13
C PHE A 194 15.31 -33.59 -12.87
N LEU A 195 15.91 -33.68 -14.06
CA LEU A 195 16.27 -32.50 -14.86
C LEU A 195 15.05 -31.80 -15.45
N HIS A 196 13.93 -32.49 -15.65
CA HIS A 196 12.68 -31.82 -15.96
C HIS A 196 12.21 -30.90 -14.81
N ILE A 197 12.45 -31.29 -13.55
CA ILE A 197 12.13 -30.47 -12.36
C ILE A 197 13.15 -29.36 -12.15
N PHE A 198 14.43 -29.67 -12.36
CA PHE A 198 15.55 -28.76 -12.12
C PHE A 198 16.44 -28.67 -13.37
N PRO A 199 16.00 -27.97 -14.44
CA PRO A 199 16.70 -27.95 -15.73
C PRO A 199 18.14 -27.45 -15.63
N HIS A 200 18.38 -26.46 -14.77
CA HIS A 200 19.68 -25.83 -14.56
C HIS A 200 20.48 -26.44 -13.43
N PHE A 201 20.08 -27.60 -12.89
CA PHE A 201 20.73 -28.19 -11.71
C PHE A 201 22.23 -28.38 -11.90
N VAL A 202 22.66 -28.91 -13.04
CA VAL A 202 24.09 -29.19 -13.30
C VAL A 202 24.92 -27.90 -13.31
N GLU A 203 24.38 -26.84 -13.89
CA GLU A 203 25.02 -25.52 -13.95
C GLU A 203 25.12 -24.92 -12.55
N GLN A 204 23.99 -24.81 -11.85
CA GLN A 204 23.88 -24.26 -10.50
C GLN A 204 24.69 -25.06 -9.47
N PHE A 205 24.73 -26.39 -9.60
CA PHE A 205 25.55 -27.23 -8.74
C PHE A 205 27.05 -26.95 -8.94
N ASN A 206 27.48 -26.76 -10.19
CA ASN A 206 28.87 -26.47 -10.52
C ASN A 206 29.29 -25.05 -10.15
N GLU A 207 28.35 -24.11 -10.01
CA GLU A 207 28.62 -22.77 -9.44
C GLU A 207 29.01 -22.83 -7.97
N LEU A 208 28.60 -23.87 -7.23
CA LEU A 208 28.99 -24.08 -5.83
C LEU A 208 30.36 -24.76 -5.68
N ILE A 209 30.98 -25.21 -6.77
CA ILE A 209 32.19 -26.02 -6.78
C ILE A 209 33.35 -25.28 -7.44
N VAL A 210 34.56 -25.41 -6.87
CA VAL A 210 35.77 -24.81 -7.42
C VAL A 210 35.98 -25.24 -8.88
N PRO A 211 36.41 -24.35 -9.78
CA PRO A 211 36.44 -24.61 -11.23
C PRO A 211 37.12 -25.92 -11.63
N GLU A 212 38.19 -26.30 -10.93
CA GLU A 212 39.01 -27.49 -11.20
C GLU A 212 38.31 -28.80 -10.85
N LYS A 213 37.29 -28.75 -9.98
CA LYS A 213 36.59 -29.94 -9.48
C LYS A 213 35.14 -30.05 -9.96
N ARG A 214 34.71 -29.19 -10.88
CA ARG A 214 33.39 -29.21 -11.49
C ARG A 214 33.09 -30.56 -12.15
N LYS A 215 31.83 -30.95 -12.13
CA LYS A 215 31.33 -32.25 -12.56
C LYS A 215 30.38 -32.11 -13.72
N PHE A 216 30.78 -32.69 -14.84
CA PHE A 216 29.95 -32.78 -16.04
C PHE A 216 29.62 -34.24 -16.36
N PRO A 217 28.44 -34.51 -16.91
CA PRO A 217 28.11 -35.82 -17.44
C PRO A 217 29.03 -36.22 -18.59
N LYS A 218 29.14 -37.52 -18.85
CA LYS A 218 29.80 -38.03 -20.07
C LYS A 218 28.91 -37.77 -21.30
N PRO A 219 29.46 -37.72 -22.53
CA PRO A 219 28.67 -37.61 -23.75
C PRO A 219 27.54 -38.65 -23.79
N GLY A 220 26.31 -38.21 -24.07
CA GLY A 220 25.13 -39.08 -24.12
C GLY A 220 24.55 -39.49 -22.76
N LYS A 221 25.05 -38.96 -21.63
CA LYS A 221 24.45 -39.15 -20.30
C LYS A 221 23.96 -37.84 -19.71
N LEU A 222 22.85 -37.90 -19.00
CA LEU A 222 22.21 -36.74 -18.38
C LEU A 222 22.86 -36.38 -17.03
N LEU A 223 23.11 -37.37 -16.17
CA LEU A 223 23.86 -37.19 -14.93
C LEU A 223 24.95 -38.27 -14.76
N ASN A 224 25.94 -37.96 -13.93
CA ASN A 224 26.91 -38.94 -13.44
C ASN A 224 26.58 -39.34 -11.99
N THR A 225 27.24 -40.37 -11.46
CA THR A 225 26.96 -40.89 -10.11
C THR A 225 27.02 -39.81 -9.02
N GLU A 226 27.98 -38.89 -9.09
CA GLU A 226 28.13 -37.84 -8.08
C GLU A 226 26.96 -36.84 -8.18
N LEU A 227 26.62 -36.41 -9.39
CA LEU A 227 25.46 -35.56 -9.62
C LEU A 227 24.16 -36.23 -9.15
N ARG A 228 23.98 -37.54 -9.34
CA ARG A 228 22.81 -38.28 -8.83
C ARG A 228 22.74 -38.30 -7.30
N VAL A 229 23.87 -38.43 -6.61
CA VAL A 229 23.90 -38.32 -5.13
C VAL A 229 23.37 -36.96 -4.69
N PHE A 230 23.80 -35.88 -5.33
CA PHE A 230 23.39 -34.53 -4.96
C PHE A 230 21.99 -34.16 -5.47
N ALA A 231 21.53 -34.77 -6.56
CA ALA A 231 20.13 -34.72 -6.99
C ALA A 231 19.20 -35.33 -5.93
N LEU A 232 19.57 -36.47 -5.35
CA LEU A 232 18.79 -37.09 -4.25
C LEU A 232 18.78 -36.22 -2.98
N ILE A 233 19.92 -35.59 -2.64
CA ILE A 233 19.99 -34.62 -1.53
C ILE A 233 19.09 -33.42 -1.82
N ARG A 234 19.08 -32.92 -3.07
CA ARG A 234 18.18 -31.84 -3.52
C ARG A 234 16.71 -32.20 -3.37
N LEU A 235 16.34 -33.46 -3.59
CA LEU A 235 15.00 -33.99 -3.36
C LEU A 235 14.68 -34.24 -1.87
N GLY A 236 15.60 -33.91 -0.95
CA GLY A 236 15.42 -34.05 0.49
C GLY A 236 15.83 -35.43 1.05
N ILE A 237 16.40 -36.31 0.23
CA ILE A 237 16.89 -37.61 0.68
C ILE A 237 18.34 -37.44 1.17
N THR A 238 18.50 -37.26 2.48
CA THR A 238 19.80 -36.97 3.11
C THR A 238 20.50 -38.18 3.74
N ASP A 239 19.75 -39.25 3.97
CA ASP A 239 20.24 -40.49 4.57
C ASP A 239 21.12 -41.26 3.58
N SER A 240 22.41 -41.41 3.90
CA SER A 240 23.37 -42.14 3.07
C SER A 240 22.95 -43.57 2.79
N ASN A 241 22.22 -44.24 3.70
CA ASN A 241 21.72 -45.60 3.47
C ASN A 241 20.62 -45.63 2.40
N LYS A 242 19.72 -44.65 2.42
CA LYS A 242 18.66 -44.52 1.41
C LYS A 242 19.25 -44.22 0.04
N ILE A 243 20.21 -43.29 -0.03
CA ILE A 243 20.93 -42.96 -1.27
C ILE A 243 21.69 -44.19 -1.79
N ALA A 244 22.41 -44.90 -0.92
CA ALA A 244 23.15 -46.11 -1.28
C ALA A 244 22.23 -47.19 -1.86
N LYS A 245 21.08 -47.42 -1.22
CA LYS A 245 20.06 -48.35 -1.71
C LYS A 245 19.51 -47.92 -3.07
N PHE A 246 19.22 -46.64 -3.26
CA PHE A 246 18.67 -46.09 -4.51
C PHE A 246 19.65 -46.24 -5.67
N LEU A 247 20.92 -45.89 -5.45
CA LEU A 247 21.97 -45.94 -6.46
C LEU A 247 22.71 -47.29 -6.50
N ARG A 248 22.24 -48.29 -5.75
CA ARG A 248 22.85 -49.63 -5.63
C ARG A 248 24.37 -49.60 -5.40
N TYR A 249 24.84 -48.63 -4.63
CA TYR A 249 26.25 -48.53 -4.21
C TYR A 249 26.39 -48.89 -2.74
N SER A 250 27.63 -49.11 -2.30
CA SER A 250 27.92 -49.24 -0.87
C SER A 250 27.70 -47.90 -0.16
N VAL A 251 27.29 -47.96 1.10
CA VAL A 251 27.15 -46.78 1.95
C VAL A 251 28.49 -46.00 2.04
N SER A 252 29.61 -46.71 2.07
CA SER A 252 30.96 -46.12 2.03
C SER A 252 31.22 -45.30 0.76
N THR A 253 30.81 -45.81 -0.41
CA THR A 253 30.92 -45.09 -1.69
C THR A 253 30.16 -43.75 -1.64
N ILE A 254 28.96 -43.74 -1.06
CA ILE A 254 28.15 -42.53 -0.90
C ILE A 254 28.83 -41.54 0.08
N TYR A 255 29.31 -42.02 1.23
CA TYR A 255 30.06 -41.17 2.17
C TYR A 255 31.28 -40.52 1.52
N ASN A 256 32.09 -41.31 0.80
CA ASN A 256 33.28 -40.81 0.12
C ASN A 256 32.94 -39.79 -0.97
N CYS A 257 31.83 -39.98 -1.69
CA CYS A 257 31.31 -38.99 -2.64
C CYS A 257 30.96 -37.66 -1.96
N ARG A 258 30.19 -37.72 -0.85
CA ARG A 258 29.77 -36.52 -0.10
C ARG A 258 30.96 -35.74 0.44
N VAL A 259 31.90 -36.41 1.09
CA VAL A 259 33.12 -35.77 1.62
C VAL A 259 33.94 -35.12 0.51
N ARG A 260 34.10 -35.81 -0.62
CA ARG A 260 34.85 -35.29 -1.77
C ARG A 260 34.25 -34.00 -2.33
N MET A 261 32.92 -33.94 -2.46
CA MET A 261 32.25 -32.74 -2.99
C MET A 261 32.20 -31.61 -1.96
N ARG A 262 32.02 -31.89 -0.66
CA ARG A 262 32.18 -30.86 0.38
C ARG A 262 33.57 -30.23 0.36
N ASN A 263 34.62 -31.03 0.15
CA ASN A 263 35.99 -30.54 -0.01
C ASN A 263 36.26 -29.85 -1.35
N ALA A 264 35.29 -29.83 -2.25
CA ALA A 264 35.34 -29.14 -3.54
C ALA A 264 34.46 -27.88 -3.55
N ALA A 265 33.67 -27.62 -2.51
CA ALA A 265 32.83 -26.44 -2.40
C ALA A 265 33.68 -25.16 -2.33
N ILE A 266 33.21 -24.09 -2.98
CA ILE A 266 33.83 -22.75 -2.92
C ILE A 266 33.64 -22.15 -1.53
N ASP A 267 32.43 -22.33 -0.98
CA ASP A 267 32.01 -21.78 0.31
C ASP A 267 32.28 -22.75 1.47
N SER A 268 31.73 -22.47 2.67
CA SER A 268 31.88 -23.36 3.83
C SER A 268 31.44 -24.81 3.56
N ARG A 269 32.33 -25.76 3.90
CA ARG A 269 32.11 -27.21 3.80
C ARG A 269 30.87 -27.68 4.54
N ASP A 270 30.54 -27.00 5.64
CA ASP A 270 29.44 -27.39 6.53
C ASP A 270 28.06 -27.01 5.95
N ASN A 271 28.02 -26.01 5.08
CA ASN A 271 26.77 -25.51 4.49
C ASN A 271 26.51 -26.03 3.06
N PHE A 272 27.48 -26.71 2.44
CA PHE A 272 27.40 -27.11 1.03
C PHE A 272 26.12 -27.90 0.70
N GLU A 273 25.75 -28.91 1.49
CA GLU A 273 24.57 -29.71 1.21
C GLU A 273 23.25 -28.92 1.39
N GLN A 274 23.21 -27.95 2.31
CA GLN A 274 22.05 -27.07 2.44
C GLN A 274 21.94 -26.12 1.25
N GLN A 275 23.05 -25.64 0.71
CA GLN A 275 23.07 -24.86 -0.53
C GLN A 275 22.56 -25.68 -1.70
N VAL A 276 23.00 -26.95 -1.83
CA VAL A 276 22.49 -27.88 -2.84
C VAL A 276 20.98 -28.07 -2.71
N MET A 277 20.43 -28.20 -1.50
CA MET A 277 18.97 -28.32 -1.29
C MET A 277 18.17 -27.12 -1.79
N ARG A 278 18.78 -25.93 -1.84
CA ARG A 278 18.10 -24.69 -2.23
C ARG A 278 18.17 -24.40 -3.72
N LEU A 279 18.93 -25.18 -4.50
CA LEU A 279 19.07 -24.98 -5.94
C LEU A 279 17.71 -25.02 -6.65
N GLY A 280 17.45 -24.11 -7.58
CA GLY A 280 16.18 -24.04 -8.30
C GLY A 280 14.95 -23.67 -7.43
N LEU A 281 15.11 -23.25 -6.17
CA LEU A 281 14.06 -22.49 -5.48
C LEU A 281 14.14 -21.02 -5.92
N PRO A 282 13.01 -20.33 -6.16
CA PRO A 282 13.02 -18.87 -6.25
C PRO A 282 13.64 -18.34 -4.95
N THR A 283 14.66 -17.50 -5.07
CA THR A 283 15.32 -16.86 -3.93
C THR A 283 14.25 -16.14 -3.10
N GLU A 284 13.97 -16.66 -1.90
CA GLU A 284 13.31 -15.85 -0.88
C GLU A 284 14.29 -14.74 -0.49
N GLU A 285 14.13 -13.57 -1.11
CA GLU A 285 14.79 -12.36 -0.62
C GLU A 285 14.39 -12.18 0.86
N PRO A 286 15.36 -12.03 1.77
CA PRO A 286 15.05 -11.81 3.17
C PRO A 286 14.24 -10.52 3.30
N PRO A 287 13.27 -10.45 4.24
CA PRO A 287 12.45 -9.26 4.41
C PRO A 287 13.37 -8.08 4.71
N VAL A 288 13.31 -7.07 3.83
CA VAL A 288 13.94 -5.77 4.05
C VAL A 288 13.40 -5.26 5.38
N ARG A 289 14.25 -5.27 6.41
CA ARG A 289 13.93 -4.63 7.69
C ARG A 289 13.78 -3.14 7.41
N ALA A 290 12.56 -2.64 7.62
CA ALA A 290 12.24 -1.23 7.67
C ALA A 290 12.94 -0.54 8.85
#